data_AF-A0A2N0YWE0-F1
#
_entry.id   AF-A0A2N0YWE0-F1
#
_cell.length_a   1.000
_cell.length_b   1.000
_cell.length_c   1.000
_cell.angle_alpha   90.00
_cell.angle_beta   90.00
_cell.angle_gamma   90.00
#
_symmetry.space_group_name_H-M   'P 1'
#
loop_
_entity.id
_entity.type
_entity.pdbx_description
1 polymer ?
#
loop_
_entity_poly.entity_id
_entity_poly.type
_entity_poly.pdbx_seq_one_letter_code
_entity_poly.pdbx_strand_id
1 'polypeptide(L)'
;MTNSSQEKSAVKVKIQRFGSFLSGMIMPNIGAFIAWGIITALFIPTGWFPNEDLAKLVNPLIKYLLPLLIGFTGGRIVHDVRGGVVGAAATMGVIVAADGPMILGAMVMGPLGGWVIKKFDKAIDGKVKSGFEMLINNFSAGIISSILIVLAYKVIGPVILTINTTLASGVQIIVDAKLLPLVSLFIEPAKVLFLNNAIMHGVLSPLGIEQASATGKSILFLLESNPGPGLGILLAYILFGKGTAKQTATGASIIHFFGGVQEIYFPYILMKPLLLLAAIAGGATGIFTFLFFDVGLVSAPSPGSILSILAMAPRGNHLGILAGVFAAAAVSFIIASLILKTSKQTEEKDLEKAAEKTASLKGEESKSSTFIKAEIIQQQNEGKEEDGLKSQIKKGIKKIIFACDAGMGSSAMGASILKRKVQQAGLDILVSNTSINNLPVDADIVITHKDLTDRAKDKLPYAIHISVENFLNSPKYEELLHVLQNEEGNKIIEVEETEPTEQVFENVSKIIFACDAGMGSSAMGASILKRKVQQAGLDILVSNTSINNLPADANIVITHKDLTDRAKAKLPHAYHISVENFLSSPKYDELIEKLDSKLVTV
;
A
#
# COMPACT_ATOMS: atom_id res chain seq x y z
N MET A 1 -21.42 -13.86 -33.47
CA MET A 1 -21.02 -12.60 -32.81
C MET A 1 -20.32 -12.82 -31.45
N THR A 2 -19.81 -14.02 -31.15
CA THR A 2 -19.21 -14.38 -29.85
C THR A 2 -17.69 -14.23 -29.77
N ASN A 3 -16.96 -14.16 -30.90
CA ASN A 3 -15.50 -14.02 -30.88
C ASN A 3 -15.01 -12.59 -30.55
N SER A 4 -15.77 -11.53 -30.87
CA SER A 4 -15.31 -10.16 -30.65
C SER A 4 -15.37 -9.72 -29.17
N SER A 5 -16.12 -10.40 -28.31
CA SER A 5 -16.21 -10.10 -26.88
C SER A 5 -15.08 -10.75 -26.08
N GLN A 6 -14.65 -11.96 -26.44
CA GLN A 6 -13.49 -12.63 -25.84
C GLN A 6 -12.16 -11.94 -26.20
N GLU A 7 -11.97 -11.49 -27.45
CA GLU A 7 -10.76 -10.74 -27.84
C GLU A 7 -10.66 -9.37 -27.13
N LYS A 8 -11.77 -8.64 -27.00
CA LYS A 8 -11.81 -7.37 -26.25
C LYS A 8 -11.47 -7.57 -24.76
N SER A 9 -11.85 -8.71 -24.18
CA SER A 9 -11.48 -9.09 -22.81
C SER A 9 -9.97 -9.35 -22.68
N ALA A 10 -9.36 -10.09 -23.61
CA ALA A 10 -7.94 -10.41 -23.58
C ALA A 10 -7.03 -9.17 -23.74
N VAL A 11 -7.38 -8.24 -24.64
CA VAL A 11 -6.64 -6.98 -24.82
C VAL A 11 -6.72 -6.11 -23.57
N LYS A 12 -7.93 -5.97 -22.99
CA LYS A 12 -8.14 -5.21 -21.76
C LYS A 12 -7.31 -5.75 -20.59
N VAL A 13 -7.28 -7.08 -20.41
CA VAL A 13 -6.47 -7.73 -19.36
C VAL A 13 -4.98 -7.48 -19.56
N LYS A 14 -4.48 -7.50 -20.81
CA LYS A 14 -3.07 -7.17 -21.10
C LYS A 14 -2.74 -5.71 -20.75
N ILE A 15 -3.60 -4.77 -21.12
CA ILE A 15 -3.42 -3.33 -20.81
C ILE A 15 -3.43 -3.12 -19.29
N GLN A 16 -4.36 -3.73 -18.58
CA GLN A 16 -4.42 -3.66 -17.11
C GLN A 16 -3.15 -4.25 -16.47
N ARG A 17 -2.72 -5.44 -16.89
CA ARG A 17 -1.48 -6.05 -16.38
C ARG A 17 -0.25 -5.18 -16.64
N PHE A 18 -0.15 -4.61 -17.84
CA PHE A 18 0.94 -3.69 -18.18
C PHE A 18 0.90 -2.44 -17.30
N GLY A 19 -0.26 -1.81 -17.15
CA GLY A 19 -0.46 -0.65 -16.27
C GLY A 19 -0.15 -0.95 -14.80
N SER A 20 -0.60 -2.08 -14.28
CA SER A 20 -0.29 -2.54 -12.92
C SER A 20 1.20 -2.82 -12.73
N PHE A 21 1.87 -3.37 -13.75
CA PHE A 21 3.32 -3.58 -13.70
C PHE A 21 4.07 -2.25 -13.61
N LEU A 22 3.77 -1.28 -14.49
CA LEU A 22 4.39 0.05 -14.45
C LEU A 22 4.11 0.77 -13.13
N SER A 23 2.86 0.72 -12.66
CA SER A 23 2.47 1.34 -11.39
C SER A 23 3.19 0.68 -10.22
N GLY A 24 3.37 -0.65 -10.24
CA GLY A 24 4.08 -1.41 -9.22
C GLY A 24 5.54 -1.01 -9.06
N MET A 25 6.15 -0.41 -10.08
CA MET A 25 7.53 0.11 -10.01
C MET A 25 7.62 1.46 -9.27
N ILE A 26 6.54 2.23 -9.26
CA ILE A 26 6.51 3.61 -8.75
C ILE A 26 5.83 3.67 -7.38
N MET A 27 4.71 2.96 -7.19
CA MET A 27 3.89 3.03 -5.98
C MET A 27 4.67 2.75 -4.68
N PRO A 28 5.52 1.70 -4.59
CA PRO A 28 6.32 1.45 -3.38
C PRO A 28 7.31 2.58 -3.05
N ASN A 29 7.60 3.43 -4.02
CA ASN A 29 8.58 4.51 -3.93
C ASN A 29 7.93 5.89 -3.76
N ILE A 30 6.58 6.00 -3.71
CA ILE A 30 5.85 7.29 -3.62
C ILE A 30 6.33 8.17 -2.47
N GLY A 31 6.71 7.59 -1.33
CA GLY A 31 7.27 8.36 -0.21
C GLY A 31 8.50 9.19 -0.59
N ALA A 32 9.37 8.67 -1.46
CA ALA A 32 10.53 9.40 -1.97
C ALA A 32 10.13 10.54 -2.93
N PHE A 33 9.11 10.32 -3.77
CA PHE A 33 8.56 11.38 -4.65
C PHE A 33 7.93 12.51 -3.84
N ILE A 34 7.22 12.19 -2.76
CA ILE A 34 6.64 13.17 -1.85
C ILE A 34 7.75 13.95 -1.14
N ALA A 35 8.78 13.27 -0.62
CA ALA A 35 9.91 13.94 0.03
C ALA A 35 10.61 14.91 -0.93
N TRP A 36 10.89 14.48 -2.16
CA TRP A 36 11.43 15.34 -3.21
C TRP A 36 10.50 16.51 -3.54
N GLY A 37 9.19 16.26 -3.67
CA GLY A 37 8.20 17.29 -3.95
C GLY A 37 8.10 18.35 -2.85
N ILE A 38 8.16 17.96 -1.58
CA ILE A 38 8.16 18.88 -0.43
C ILE A 38 9.42 19.74 -0.42
N ILE A 39 10.61 19.13 -0.58
CA ILE A 39 11.88 19.85 -0.64
C ILE A 39 11.86 20.86 -1.80
N THR A 40 11.35 20.44 -2.95
CA THR A 40 11.20 21.30 -4.14
C THR A 40 10.23 22.44 -3.88
N ALA A 41 9.04 22.16 -3.33
CA ALA A 41 8.03 23.16 -3.03
C ALA A 41 8.50 24.20 -1.99
N LEU A 42 9.36 23.79 -1.04
CA LEU A 42 9.87 24.67 -0.01
C LEU A 42 11.06 25.50 -0.50
N PHE A 43 12.13 24.86 -0.96
CA PHE A 43 13.45 25.50 -0.95
C PHE A 43 13.93 26.07 -2.28
N ILE A 44 13.30 25.75 -3.42
CA ILE A 44 13.68 26.36 -4.71
C ILE A 44 13.41 27.87 -4.72
N PRO A 45 13.96 28.65 -5.67
CA PRO A 45 13.74 30.10 -5.73
C PRO A 45 12.26 30.51 -5.78
N THR A 46 11.42 29.71 -6.43
CA THR A 46 9.96 29.92 -6.53
C THR A 46 9.16 29.25 -5.40
N GLY A 47 9.85 28.63 -4.44
CA GLY A 47 9.28 27.87 -3.34
C GLY A 47 8.75 28.74 -2.19
N TRP A 48 8.15 28.06 -1.22
CA TRP A 48 7.53 28.67 -0.04
C TRP A 48 8.54 29.21 0.98
N PHE A 49 9.74 28.68 1.02
CA PHE A 49 10.82 29.12 1.89
C PHE A 49 12.16 28.96 1.17
N PRO A 50 12.44 29.82 0.16
CA PRO A 50 13.61 29.66 -0.70
C PRO A 50 14.91 29.63 0.10
N ASN A 51 15.75 28.62 -0.16
CA ASN A 51 17.04 28.44 0.49
C ASN A 51 18.00 27.76 -0.47
N GLU A 52 19.06 28.45 -0.89
CA GLU A 52 20.00 27.96 -1.90
C GLU A 52 20.74 26.68 -1.48
N ASP A 53 21.08 26.54 -0.20
CA ASP A 53 21.79 25.37 0.31
C ASP A 53 20.90 24.13 0.37
N LEU A 54 19.66 24.27 0.83
CA LEU A 54 18.70 23.17 0.87
C LEU A 54 18.15 22.83 -0.51
N ALA A 55 18.06 23.80 -1.43
CA ALA A 55 17.67 23.57 -2.81
C ALA A 55 18.64 22.62 -3.55
N LYS A 56 19.92 22.56 -3.15
CA LYS A 56 20.92 21.63 -3.71
C LYS A 56 20.50 20.16 -3.55
N LEU A 57 19.62 19.83 -2.60
CA LEU A 57 19.08 18.48 -2.41
C LEU A 57 18.14 18.04 -3.54
N VAL A 58 17.50 18.97 -4.26
CA VAL A 58 16.50 18.67 -5.30
C VAL A 58 17.13 17.84 -6.42
N ASN A 59 18.30 18.26 -6.92
CA ASN A 59 18.96 17.63 -8.06
C ASN A 59 19.40 16.18 -7.80
N PRO A 60 20.08 15.85 -6.68
CA PRO A 60 20.42 14.47 -6.38
C PRO A 60 19.22 13.55 -6.18
N LEU A 61 18.13 14.06 -5.58
CA LEU A 61 16.92 13.29 -5.36
C LEU A 61 16.26 12.90 -6.70
N ILE A 62 16.05 13.87 -7.59
CA ILE A 62 15.38 13.63 -8.88
C ILE A 62 16.27 12.88 -9.88
N LYS A 63 17.58 13.12 -9.88
CA LYS A 63 18.53 12.54 -10.84
C LYS A 63 18.98 11.14 -10.46
N TYR A 64 19.23 10.89 -9.18
CA TYR A 64 19.79 9.61 -8.70
C TYR A 64 18.78 8.81 -7.91
N LEU A 65 18.24 9.36 -6.81
CA LEU A 65 17.45 8.57 -5.87
C LEU A 65 16.20 7.99 -6.52
N LEU A 66 15.38 8.82 -7.17
CA LEU A 66 14.11 8.36 -7.75
C LEU A 66 14.31 7.31 -8.85
N PRO A 67 15.17 7.53 -9.87
CA PRO A 67 15.40 6.51 -10.89
C PRO A 67 15.99 5.21 -10.32
N LEU A 68 16.94 5.28 -9.37
CA LEU A 68 17.53 4.08 -8.78
C LEU A 68 16.52 3.25 -7.99
N LEU A 69 15.63 3.89 -7.22
CA LEU A 69 14.56 3.20 -6.51
C LEU A 69 13.58 2.50 -7.48
N ILE A 70 13.26 3.16 -8.60
CA ILE A 70 12.41 2.57 -9.65
C ILE A 70 13.11 1.39 -10.32
N GLY A 71 14.40 1.54 -10.65
CA GLY A 71 15.23 0.48 -11.23
C GLY A 71 15.33 -0.73 -10.30
N PHE A 72 15.53 -0.48 -9.00
CA PHE A 72 15.54 -1.52 -7.97
C PHE A 72 14.19 -2.23 -7.88
N THR A 73 13.09 -1.48 -7.73
CA THR A 73 11.75 -2.08 -7.63
C THR A 73 11.39 -2.85 -8.90
N GLY A 74 11.71 -2.32 -10.08
CA GLY A 74 11.51 -2.98 -11.37
C GLY A 74 12.24 -4.32 -11.48
N GLY A 75 13.53 -4.33 -11.12
CA GLY A 75 14.31 -5.56 -11.09
C GLY A 75 13.79 -6.55 -10.05
N ARG A 76 13.33 -6.04 -8.90
CA ARG A 76 12.77 -6.84 -7.81
C ARG A 76 11.47 -7.53 -8.18
N ILE A 77 10.58 -6.86 -8.91
CA ILE A 77 9.35 -7.49 -9.41
C ILE A 77 9.67 -8.68 -10.32
N VAL A 78 10.80 -8.65 -11.05
CA VAL A 78 11.19 -9.73 -11.97
C VAL A 78 11.93 -10.88 -11.27
N HIS A 79 12.87 -10.57 -10.37
CA HIS A 79 13.77 -11.56 -9.75
C HIS A 79 14.22 -11.20 -8.31
N ASP A 80 13.27 -10.72 -7.50
CA ASP A 80 13.44 -10.33 -6.09
C ASP A 80 14.68 -9.46 -5.82
N VAL A 81 15.21 -9.44 -4.60
CA VAL A 81 16.28 -8.52 -4.18
C VAL A 81 17.47 -8.54 -5.13
N ARG A 82 17.88 -9.72 -5.61
CA ARG A 82 19.01 -9.86 -6.54
C ARG A 82 18.73 -9.19 -7.89
N GLY A 83 17.52 -9.39 -8.43
CA GLY A 83 17.05 -8.66 -9.60
C GLY A 83 17.02 -7.16 -9.37
N GLY A 84 16.61 -6.73 -8.17
CA GLY A 84 16.60 -5.32 -7.80
C GLY A 84 17.99 -4.69 -7.77
N VAL A 85 18.98 -5.35 -7.18
CA VAL A 85 20.37 -4.84 -7.16
C VAL A 85 20.92 -4.69 -8.59
N VAL A 86 20.76 -5.71 -9.44
CA VAL A 86 21.22 -5.65 -10.84
C VAL A 86 20.45 -4.60 -11.64
N GLY A 87 19.14 -4.47 -11.43
CA GLY A 87 18.30 -3.46 -12.08
C GLY A 87 18.69 -2.03 -11.69
N ALA A 88 18.96 -1.79 -10.41
CA ALA A 88 19.45 -0.49 -9.91
C ALA A 88 20.84 -0.17 -10.49
N ALA A 89 21.75 -1.13 -10.50
CA ALA A 89 23.07 -0.96 -11.09
C ALA A 89 22.98 -0.61 -12.58
N ALA A 90 22.20 -1.38 -13.35
CA ALA A 90 21.97 -1.13 -14.77
C ALA A 90 21.33 0.25 -15.03
N THR A 91 20.46 0.71 -14.12
CA THR A 91 19.85 2.04 -14.17
C THR A 91 20.87 3.17 -14.04
N MET A 92 21.97 2.96 -13.30
CA MET A 92 23.04 3.95 -13.22
C MET A 92 23.63 4.28 -14.61
N GLY A 93 23.72 3.29 -15.49
CA GLY A 93 24.21 3.50 -16.85
C GLY A 93 23.36 4.49 -17.66
N VAL A 94 22.03 4.41 -17.56
CA VAL A 94 21.16 5.40 -18.24
C VAL A 94 21.18 6.76 -17.55
N ILE A 95 21.28 6.83 -16.22
CA ILE A 95 21.39 8.11 -15.49
C ILE A 95 22.62 8.90 -15.94
N VAL A 96 23.76 8.23 -16.11
CA VAL A 96 25.01 8.88 -16.54
C VAL A 96 24.97 9.28 -18.02
N ALA A 97 24.07 8.68 -18.82
CA ALA A 97 23.95 8.97 -20.24
C ALA A 97 23.22 10.28 -20.57
N ALA A 98 22.59 10.94 -19.59
CA ALA A 98 21.91 12.21 -19.81
C ALA A 98 21.93 13.15 -18.60
N ASP A 99 21.62 14.42 -18.87
CA ASP A 99 21.62 15.45 -17.83
C ASP A 99 20.34 15.44 -16.98
N GLY A 100 19.21 14.99 -17.55
CA GLY A 100 17.88 14.99 -16.91
C GLY A 100 17.50 13.69 -16.18
N PRO A 101 16.34 13.68 -15.49
CA PRO A 101 15.83 12.52 -14.75
C PRO A 101 15.51 11.32 -15.65
N MET A 102 16.21 10.20 -15.44
CA MET A 102 16.08 9.00 -16.27
C MET A 102 15.03 8.00 -15.74
N ILE A 103 13.83 8.50 -15.42
CA ILE A 103 12.74 7.66 -14.87
C ILE A 103 12.27 6.62 -15.90
N LEU A 104 12.02 7.02 -17.15
CA LEU A 104 11.65 6.08 -18.22
C LEU A 104 12.77 5.08 -18.52
N GLY A 105 14.03 5.53 -18.45
CA GLY A 105 15.20 4.66 -18.56
C GLY A 105 15.26 3.62 -17.44
N ALA A 106 15.02 4.03 -16.19
CA ALA A 106 14.93 3.13 -15.04
C ALA A 106 13.77 2.12 -15.19
N MET A 107 12.65 2.55 -15.76
CA MET A 107 11.49 1.68 -16.00
C MET A 107 11.77 0.56 -17.00
N VAL A 108 12.71 0.79 -17.92
CA VAL A 108 13.20 -0.22 -18.87
C VAL A 108 14.33 -1.05 -18.25
N MET A 109 15.34 -0.40 -17.69
CA MET A 109 16.56 -1.05 -17.20
C MET A 109 16.35 -1.90 -15.97
N GLY A 110 15.46 -1.51 -15.05
CA GLY A 110 15.15 -2.28 -13.85
C GLY A 110 14.70 -3.71 -14.18
N PRO A 111 13.56 -3.87 -14.87
CA PRO A 111 13.05 -5.18 -15.28
C PRO A 111 14.01 -5.95 -16.19
N LEU A 112 14.72 -5.25 -17.10
CA LEU A 112 15.72 -5.88 -17.96
C LEU A 112 16.86 -6.48 -17.14
N GLY A 113 17.40 -5.74 -16.17
CA GLY A 113 18.44 -6.23 -15.27
C GLY A 113 17.98 -7.43 -14.46
N GLY A 114 16.78 -7.37 -13.89
CA GLY A 114 16.14 -8.49 -13.20
C GLY A 114 15.94 -9.71 -14.11
N TRP A 115 15.56 -9.50 -15.37
CA TRP A 115 15.34 -10.58 -16.32
C TRP A 115 16.65 -11.27 -16.74
N VAL A 116 17.71 -10.51 -17.01
CA VAL A 116 19.02 -11.06 -17.39
C VAL A 116 19.60 -11.92 -16.27
N ILE A 117 19.60 -11.43 -15.02
CA ILE A 117 20.11 -12.21 -13.90
C ILE A 117 19.25 -13.45 -13.62
N LYS A 118 17.91 -13.35 -13.76
CA LYS A 118 17.01 -14.50 -13.65
C LYS A 118 17.32 -15.60 -14.66
N LYS A 119 17.64 -15.21 -15.90
CA LYS A 119 18.01 -16.14 -16.96
C LYS A 119 19.36 -16.79 -16.68
N PHE A 120 20.33 -16.01 -16.20
CA PHE A 120 21.61 -16.54 -15.77
C PHE A 120 21.46 -17.56 -14.64
N ASP A 121 20.72 -17.21 -13.58
CA ASP A 121 20.48 -18.07 -12.42
C ASP A 121 19.83 -19.40 -12.84
N LYS A 122 18.81 -19.34 -13.71
CA LYS A 122 18.22 -20.57 -14.29
C LYS A 122 19.21 -21.40 -15.10
N ALA A 123 20.20 -20.79 -15.75
CA ALA A 123 21.16 -21.50 -16.59
C ALA A 123 22.25 -22.19 -15.76
N ILE A 124 22.55 -21.70 -14.56
CA ILE A 124 23.54 -22.26 -13.64
C ILE A 124 22.93 -23.14 -12.54
N ASP A 125 21.60 -23.20 -12.46
CA ASP A 125 20.88 -24.01 -11.49
C ASP A 125 21.32 -25.49 -11.57
N GLY A 126 21.57 -26.10 -10.41
CA GLY A 126 22.12 -27.45 -10.28
C GLY A 126 23.56 -27.66 -10.79
N LYS A 127 24.23 -26.63 -11.33
CA LYS A 127 25.63 -26.72 -11.83
C LYS A 127 26.67 -26.19 -10.85
N VAL A 128 26.21 -25.50 -9.80
CA VAL A 128 27.08 -24.90 -8.79
C VAL A 128 27.37 -25.93 -7.69
N LYS A 129 28.66 -26.12 -7.39
CA LYS A 129 29.08 -26.96 -6.26
C LYS A 129 28.72 -26.28 -4.95
N SER A 130 28.28 -27.07 -3.97
CA SER A 130 28.00 -26.58 -2.61
C SER A 130 29.23 -25.84 -2.04
N GLY A 131 28.98 -24.71 -1.38
CA GLY A 131 30.02 -23.81 -0.86
C GLY A 131 30.50 -22.72 -1.83
N PHE A 132 30.28 -22.86 -3.15
CA PHE A 132 30.62 -21.84 -4.15
C PHE A 132 29.46 -20.91 -4.52
N GLU A 133 28.27 -21.18 -4.00
CA GLU A 133 27.03 -20.47 -4.34
C GLU A 133 27.14 -18.95 -4.12
N MET A 134 27.61 -18.52 -2.96
CA MET A 134 27.75 -17.09 -2.66
C MET A 134 28.76 -16.40 -3.58
N LEU A 135 29.88 -17.08 -3.88
CA LEU A 135 30.90 -16.55 -4.80
C LEU A 135 30.31 -16.35 -6.19
N ILE A 136 29.69 -17.39 -6.75
CA ILE A 136 29.10 -17.33 -8.09
C ILE A 136 27.94 -16.33 -8.13
N ASN A 137 27.11 -16.29 -7.08
CA ASN A 137 25.97 -15.38 -7.03
C ASN A 137 26.40 -13.91 -7.03
N ASN A 138 27.42 -13.56 -6.24
CA ASN A 138 27.92 -12.19 -6.16
C ASN A 138 28.73 -11.78 -7.40
N PHE A 139 29.65 -12.64 -7.87
CA PHE A 139 30.46 -12.33 -9.05
C PHE A 139 29.62 -12.24 -10.32
N SER A 140 28.66 -13.14 -10.52
CA SER A 140 27.75 -13.04 -11.68
C SER A 140 26.90 -11.78 -11.65
N ALA A 141 26.35 -11.41 -10.49
CA ALA A 141 25.61 -10.16 -10.35
C ALA A 141 26.49 -8.95 -10.67
N GLY A 142 27.75 -8.92 -10.19
CA GLY A 142 28.70 -7.84 -10.47
C GLY A 142 29.10 -7.74 -11.96
N ILE A 143 29.43 -8.88 -12.59
CA ILE A 143 29.82 -8.92 -14.01
C ILE A 143 28.64 -8.52 -14.89
N ILE A 144 27.47 -9.11 -14.67
CA ILE A 144 26.25 -8.79 -15.43
C ILE A 144 25.88 -7.32 -15.25
N SER A 145 25.93 -6.80 -14.02
CA SER A 145 25.68 -5.37 -13.76
C SER A 145 26.66 -4.49 -14.51
N SER A 146 27.95 -4.83 -14.53
CA SER A 146 28.98 -4.05 -15.24
C SER A 146 28.72 -3.99 -16.74
N ILE A 147 28.38 -5.13 -17.35
CA ILE A 147 28.02 -5.20 -18.78
C ILE A 147 26.75 -4.38 -19.05
N LEU A 148 25.71 -4.55 -18.23
CA LEU A 148 24.46 -3.82 -18.39
C LEU A 148 24.63 -2.31 -18.19
N ILE A 149 25.50 -1.86 -17.29
CA ILE A 149 25.83 -0.43 -17.13
C ILE A 149 26.41 0.14 -18.42
N VAL A 150 27.39 -0.54 -19.02
CA VAL A 150 28.03 -0.08 -20.26
C VAL A 150 27.03 -0.05 -21.42
N LEU A 151 26.19 -1.09 -21.55
CA LEU A 151 25.14 -1.15 -22.57
C LEU A 151 24.07 -0.08 -22.34
N ALA A 152 23.66 0.12 -21.10
CA ALA A 152 22.71 1.15 -20.69
C ALA A 152 23.23 2.54 -21.06
N TYR A 153 24.50 2.82 -20.78
CA TYR A 153 25.13 4.10 -21.08
C TYR A 153 25.26 4.34 -22.60
N LYS A 154 25.79 3.37 -23.35
CA LYS A 154 26.12 3.57 -24.77
C LYS A 154 24.92 3.42 -25.72
N VAL A 155 23.96 2.58 -25.38
CA VAL A 155 22.88 2.19 -26.30
C VAL A 155 21.53 2.70 -25.81
N ILE A 156 21.14 2.34 -24.58
CA ILE A 156 19.77 2.58 -24.12
C ILE A 156 19.57 4.04 -23.71
N GLY A 157 20.56 4.67 -23.08
CA GLY A 157 20.51 6.07 -22.65
C GLY A 157 20.16 7.04 -23.79
N PRO A 158 20.92 7.04 -24.91
CA PRO A 158 20.62 7.89 -26.06
C PRO A 158 19.23 7.63 -26.67
N VAL A 159 18.80 6.37 -26.73
CA VAL A 159 17.47 6.01 -27.24
C VAL A 159 16.37 6.57 -26.35
N ILE A 160 16.48 6.40 -25.03
CA ILE A 160 15.52 6.94 -24.06
C ILE A 160 15.51 8.47 -24.11
N LEU A 161 16.67 9.12 -24.19
CA LEU A 161 16.75 10.58 -24.31
C LEU A 161 16.02 11.09 -25.56
N THR A 162 16.17 10.41 -26.69
CA THR A 162 15.45 10.74 -27.94
C THR A 162 13.94 10.58 -27.77
N ILE A 163 13.50 9.50 -27.12
CA ILE A 163 12.08 9.25 -26.85
C ILE A 163 11.52 10.35 -25.94
N ASN A 164 12.20 10.64 -24.84
CA ASN A 164 11.80 11.65 -23.87
C ASN A 164 11.65 13.04 -24.51
N THR A 165 12.67 13.51 -25.21
CA THR A 165 12.66 14.82 -25.89
C THR A 165 11.56 14.91 -26.95
N THR A 166 11.31 13.81 -27.68
CA THR A 166 10.22 13.73 -28.66
C THR A 166 8.85 13.79 -27.98
N LEU A 167 8.65 13.04 -26.89
CA LEU A 167 7.40 13.04 -26.13
C LEU A 167 7.14 14.40 -25.48
N ALA A 168 8.15 15.00 -24.85
CA ALA A 168 8.06 16.33 -24.26
C ALA A 168 7.68 17.39 -25.31
N SER A 169 8.32 17.35 -26.49
CA SER A 169 7.99 18.23 -27.61
C SER A 169 6.55 18.00 -28.12
N GLY A 170 6.13 16.75 -28.24
CA GLY A 170 4.77 16.39 -28.65
C GLY A 170 3.71 16.91 -27.66
N VAL A 171 3.96 16.78 -26.36
CA VAL A 171 3.10 17.36 -25.32
C VAL A 171 3.06 18.88 -25.44
N GLN A 172 4.20 19.53 -25.65
CA GLN A 172 4.27 20.99 -25.77
C GLN A 172 3.46 21.50 -26.98
N ILE A 173 3.50 20.82 -28.12
CA ILE A 173 2.66 21.17 -29.29
C ILE A 173 1.17 21.13 -28.94
N ILE A 174 0.73 20.13 -28.17
CA ILE A 174 -0.68 19.99 -27.76
C ILE A 174 -1.07 21.08 -26.74
N VAL A 175 -0.15 21.45 -25.84
CA VAL A 175 -0.29 22.57 -24.90
C VAL A 175 -0.46 23.89 -25.67
N ASP A 176 0.45 24.15 -26.62
CA ASP A 176 0.48 25.40 -27.39
C ASP A 176 -0.75 25.52 -28.31
N ALA A 177 -1.19 24.40 -28.90
CA ALA A 177 -2.43 24.33 -29.67
C ALA A 177 -3.70 24.41 -28.79
N LYS A 178 -3.56 24.46 -27.45
CA LYS A 178 -4.65 24.46 -26.46
C LYS A 178 -5.59 23.25 -26.61
N LEU A 179 -5.07 22.13 -27.09
CA LEU A 179 -5.81 20.90 -27.35
C LEU A 179 -5.81 19.92 -26.17
N LEU A 180 -5.06 20.19 -25.08
CA LEU A 180 -5.08 19.33 -23.89
C LEU A 180 -6.48 19.04 -23.31
N PRO A 181 -7.49 19.94 -23.37
CA PRO A 181 -8.83 19.61 -22.89
C PRO A 181 -9.43 18.37 -23.56
N LEU A 182 -9.02 18.06 -24.80
CA LEU A 182 -9.48 16.86 -25.52
C LEU A 182 -8.96 15.56 -24.89
N VAL A 183 -7.87 15.62 -24.12
CA VAL A 183 -7.31 14.46 -23.43
C VAL A 183 -8.29 13.89 -22.39
N SER A 184 -9.22 14.71 -21.86
CA SER A 184 -10.30 14.25 -20.98
C SER A 184 -11.22 13.21 -21.62
N LEU A 185 -11.32 13.18 -22.96
CA LEU A 185 -12.06 12.13 -23.67
C LEU A 185 -11.46 10.73 -23.44
N PHE A 186 -10.17 10.67 -23.10
CA PHE A 186 -9.46 9.42 -22.83
C PHE A 186 -9.22 9.19 -21.34
N ILE A 187 -8.80 10.24 -20.61
CA ILE A 187 -8.47 10.13 -19.19
C ILE A 187 -9.71 9.75 -18.37
N GLU A 188 -10.84 10.44 -18.53
CA GLU A 188 -12.00 10.22 -17.66
C GLU A 188 -12.61 8.81 -17.83
N PRO A 189 -12.80 8.27 -19.05
CA PRO A 189 -13.22 6.88 -19.20
C PRO A 189 -12.21 5.88 -18.63
N ALA A 190 -10.92 6.14 -18.83
CA ALA A 190 -9.88 5.25 -18.33
C ALA A 190 -9.80 5.24 -16.79
N LYS A 191 -10.02 6.39 -16.14
CA LYS A 191 -10.16 6.51 -14.69
C LYS A 191 -11.29 5.62 -14.17
N VAL A 192 -12.49 5.73 -14.74
CA VAL A 192 -13.65 4.89 -14.37
C VAL A 192 -13.38 3.39 -14.59
N LEU A 193 -12.48 3.04 -15.51
CA LEU A 193 -11.99 1.68 -15.74
C LEU A 193 -10.79 1.28 -14.85
N PHE A 194 -10.48 2.05 -13.80
CA PHE A 194 -9.41 1.82 -12.84
C PHE A 194 -8.00 1.83 -13.44
N LEU A 195 -7.82 2.56 -14.54
CA LEU A 195 -6.52 2.80 -15.16
C LEU A 195 -5.87 4.10 -14.66
N ASN A 196 -6.44 4.75 -13.64
CA ASN A 196 -5.96 6.01 -13.07
C ASN A 196 -4.49 5.93 -12.60
N ASN A 197 -4.11 4.89 -11.86
CA ASN A 197 -2.72 4.71 -11.41
C ASN A 197 -1.76 4.47 -12.57
N ALA A 198 -2.17 3.69 -13.57
CA ALA A 198 -1.36 3.41 -14.75
C ALA A 198 -1.12 4.68 -15.58
N ILE A 199 -2.14 5.53 -15.71
CA ILE A 199 -2.04 6.81 -16.41
C ILE A 199 -1.20 7.78 -15.59
N MET A 200 -1.57 8.02 -14.34
CA MET A 200 -0.92 8.99 -13.48
C MET A 200 0.53 8.61 -13.20
N HIS A 201 0.76 7.45 -12.58
CA HIS A 201 2.10 7.07 -12.17
C HIS A 201 2.89 6.45 -13.32
N GLY A 202 2.27 5.64 -14.17
CA GLY A 202 2.98 4.97 -15.28
C GLY A 202 3.37 5.89 -16.44
N VAL A 203 2.61 6.95 -16.72
CA VAL A 203 2.83 7.80 -17.91
C VAL A 203 3.00 9.28 -17.57
N LEU A 204 2.01 9.90 -16.90
CA LEU A 204 2.00 11.34 -16.67
C LEU A 204 3.06 11.80 -15.67
N SER A 205 3.33 11.04 -14.62
CA SER A 205 4.30 11.42 -13.58
C SER A 205 5.73 11.46 -14.12
N PRO A 206 6.25 10.43 -14.83
CA PRO A 206 7.57 10.50 -15.44
C PRO A 206 7.75 11.71 -16.36
N LEU A 207 6.78 11.94 -17.25
CA LEU A 207 6.80 13.06 -18.20
C LEU A 207 6.68 14.41 -17.48
N GLY A 208 5.83 14.49 -16.46
CA GLY A 208 5.61 15.69 -15.66
C GLY A 208 6.84 16.06 -14.84
N ILE A 209 7.58 15.08 -14.33
CA ILE A 209 8.84 15.29 -13.60
C ILE A 209 9.91 15.82 -14.53
N GLU A 210 10.02 15.25 -15.74
CA GLU A 210 10.95 15.73 -16.75
C GLU A 210 10.63 17.18 -17.16
N GLN A 211 9.36 17.49 -17.39
CA GLN A 211 8.91 18.85 -17.70
C GLN A 211 9.18 19.80 -16.52
N ALA A 212 8.75 19.44 -15.30
CA ALA A 212 8.90 20.27 -14.11
C ALA A 212 10.37 20.49 -13.73
N SER A 213 11.27 19.57 -14.07
CA SER A 213 12.71 19.77 -13.89
C SER A 213 13.26 20.91 -14.76
N ALA A 214 12.63 21.20 -15.91
CA ALA A 214 13.03 22.28 -16.81
C ALA A 214 12.27 23.59 -16.55
N THR A 215 10.97 23.50 -16.24
CA THR A 215 10.07 24.67 -16.14
C THR A 215 9.63 25.01 -14.71
N GLY A 216 10.03 24.22 -13.72
CA GLY A 216 9.65 24.35 -12.31
C GLY A 216 8.22 23.87 -11.99
N LYS A 217 7.39 23.58 -13.00
CA LYS A 217 6.00 23.10 -12.85
C LYS A 217 5.56 22.30 -14.06
N SER A 218 4.62 21.39 -13.89
CA SER A 218 3.96 20.68 -14.99
C SER A 218 2.45 20.63 -14.81
N ILE A 219 1.72 20.94 -15.88
CA ILE A 219 0.26 20.75 -15.98
C ILE A 219 -0.11 19.26 -16.03
N LEU A 220 0.82 18.38 -16.43
CA LEU A 220 0.56 16.94 -16.56
C LEU A 220 0.13 16.31 -15.24
N PHE A 221 0.65 16.83 -14.11
CA PHE A 221 0.24 16.39 -12.78
C PHE A 221 -1.21 16.74 -12.43
N LEU A 222 -1.84 17.69 -13.12
CA LEU A 222 -3.24 18.11 -12.89
C LEU A 222 -4.25 17.40 -13.79
N LEU A 223 -3.81 16.77 -14.88
CA LEU A 223 -4.73 16.16 -15.87
C LEU A 223 -5.57 15.03 -15.28
N GLU A 224 -4.96 14.22 -14.41
CA GLU A 224 -5.64 13.12 -13.73
C GLU A 224 -6.03 13.50 -12.28
N SER A 225 -5.16 14.25 -11.58
CA SER A 225 -5.35 14.53 -10.15
C SER A 225 -6.52 15.47 -9.84
N ASN A 226 -7.03 16.22 -10.81
CA ASN A 226 -8.09 17.21 -10.59
C ASN A 226 -9.34 16.58 -9.93
N PRO A 227 -9.70 16.96 -8.68
CA PRO A 227 -10.85 16.40 -7.99
C PRO A 227 -12.18 17.05 -8.44
N GLY A 228 -12.15 18.14 -9.20
CA GLY A 228 -13.32 18.90 -9.62
C GLY A 228 -14.40 18.06 -10.32
N PRO A 229 -14.09 17.28 -11.38
CA PRO A 229 -15.09 16.51 -12.11
C PRO A 229 -15.87 15.55 -11.21
N GLY A 230 -15.17 14.77 -10.38
CA GLY A 230 -15.80 13.86 -9.41
C GLY A 230 -16.58 14.58 -8.32
N LEU A 231 -16.07 15.71 -7.80
CA LEU A 231 -16.78 16.52 -6.80
C LEU A 231 -18.13 17.00 -7.32
N GLY A 232 -18.19 17.55 -8.54
CA GLY A 232 -19.45 18.03 -9.10
C GLY A 232 -20.48 16.92 -9.32
N ILE A 233 -20.04 15.71 -9.71
CA ILE A 233 -20.92 14.55 -9.83
C ILE A 233 -21.48 14.15 -8.46
N LEU A 234 -20.64 14.08 -7.42
CA LEU A 234 -21.07 13.73 -6.07
C LEU A 234 -22.02 14.79 -5.49
N LEU A 235 -21.75 16.08 -5.69
CA LEU A 235 -22.66 17.16 -5.30
C LEU A 235 -24.02 17.04 -6.01
N ALA A 236 -24.03 16.62 -7.28
CA ALA A 236 -25.28 16.38 -8.00
C ALA A 236 -26.08 15.22 -7.40
N TYR A 237 -25.42 14.17 -6.91
CA TYR A 237 -26.06 13.08 -6.17
C TYR A 237 -26.59 13.52 -4.80
N ILE A 238 -25.86 14.38 -4.08
CA ILE A 238 -26.32 14.91 -2.78
C ILE A 238 -27.64 15.69 -2.96
N LEU A 239 -27.74 16.51 -4.01
CA LEU A 239 -28.92 17.35 -4.24
C LEU A 239 -30.06 16.62 -4.98
N PHE A 240 -29.74 15.91 -6.06
CA PHE A 240 -30.72 15.33 -6.99
C PHE A 240 -30.72 13.80 -7.05
N GLY A 241 -29.77 13.14 -6.37
CA GLY A 241 -29.78 11.70 -6.19
C GLY A 241 -30.97 11.24 -5.33
N LYS A 242 -31.17 9.93 -5.29
CA LYS A 242 -32.24 9.29 -4.51
C LYS A 242 -31.69 8.02 -3.83
N GLY A 243 -32.38 7.58 -2.78
CA GLY A 243 -32.03 6.38 -2.01
C GLY A 243 -30.60 6.42 -1.43
N THR A 244 -30.00 5.24 -1.34
CA THR A 244 -28.65 5.01 -0.82
C THR A 244 -27.57 5.85 -1.53
N ALA A 245 -27.70 6.06 -2.84
CA ALA A 245 -26.74 6.88 -3.60
C ALA A 245 -26.73 8.35 -3.15
N LYS A 246 -27.85 8.91 -2.67
CA LYS A 246 -27.85 10.26 -2.12
C LYS A 246 -27.21 10.32 -0.73
N GLN A 247 -27.53 9.34 0.12
CA GLN A 247 -27.06 9.31 1.51
C GLN A 247 -25.54 9.12 1.57
N THR A 248 -24.99 8.24 0.73
CA THR A 248 -23.55 7.92 0.69
C THR A 248 -22.71 8.96 -0.05
N ALA A 249 -23.33 9.78 -0.91
CA ALA A 249 -22.60 10.78 -1.71
C ALA A 249 -21.93 11.86 -0.86
N THR A 250 -22.49 12.22 0.31
CA THR A 250 -21.89 13.21 1.21
C THR A 250 -20.54 12.72 1.73
N GLY A 251 -20.47 11.52 2.32
CA GLY A 251 -19.23 10.94 2.81
C GLY A 251 -18.23 10.70 1.68
N ALA A 252 -18.71 10.19 0.54
CA ALA A 252 -17.89 10.03 -0.65
C ALA A 252 -17.27 11.35 -1.14
N SER A 253 -18.01 12.48 -1.07
CA SER A 253 -17.51 13.79 -1.52
C SER A 253 -16.35 14.31 -0.67
N ILE A 254 -16.43 14.10 0.65
CA ILE A 254 -15.39 14.52 1.59
C ILE A 254 -14.12 13.69 1.35
N ILE A 255 -14.27 12.36 1.28
CA ILE A 255 -13.14 11.45 1.07
C ILE A 255 -12.51 11.66 -0.32
N HIS A 256 -13.31 11.91 -1.35
CA HIS A 256 -12.81 12.25 -2.68
C HIS A 256 -11.99 13.54 -2.66
N PHE A 257 -12.58 14.62 -2.16
CA PHE A 257 -12.01 15.95 -2.28
C PHE A 257 -10.83 16.19 -1.34
N PHE A 258 -10.99 15.86 -0.05
CA PHE A 258 -9.96 16.05 0.97
C PHE A 258 -9.08 14.82 1.17
N GLY A 259 -9.62 13.62 1.01
CA GLY A 259 -8.85 12.38 1.13
C GLY A 259 -8.11 11.99 -0.15
N GLY A 260 -8.51 12.51 -1.31
CA GLY A 260 -7.86 12.27 -2.60
C GLY A 260 -8.03 10.85 -3.14
N VAL A 261 -9.02 10.10 -2.63
CA VAL A 261 -9.35 8.76 -3.11
C VAL A 261 -10.32 8.89 -4.27
N GLN A 262 -9.78 9.01 -5.48
CA GLN A 262 -10.57 9.28 -6.67
C GLN A 262 -11.50 8.13 -7.06
N GLU A 263 -11.19 6.90 -6.66
CA GLU A 263 -12.00 5.73 -6.97
C GLU A 263 -13.39 5.75 -6.33
N ILE A 264 -13.62 6.64 -5.35
CA ILE A 264 -14.87 6.64 -4.56
C ILE A 264 -16.09 7.13 -5.33
N TYR A 265 -15.91 7.93 -6.38
CA TYR A 265 -17.03 8.39 -7.22
C TYR A 265 -17.27 7.51 -8.46
N PHE A 266 -16.37 6.58 -8.79
CA PHE A 266 -16.53 5.72 -9.97
C PHE A 266 -17.79 4.83 -9.93
N PRO A 267 -18.19 4.24 -8.78
CA PRO A 267 -19.43 3.48 -8.68
C PRO A 267 -20.66 4.31 -9.10
N TYR A 268 -20.70 5.59 -8.74
CA TYR A 268 -21.78 6.50 -9.11
C TYR A 268 -21.89 6.70 -10.63
N ILE A 269 -20.75 6.77 -11.32
CA ILE A 269 -20.73 6.79 -12.80
C ILE A 269 -21.13 5.43 -13.36
N LEU A 270 -20.68 4.32 -12.78
CA LEU A 270 -21.01 2.98 -13.27
C LEU A 270 -22.49 2.63 -13.11
N MET A 271 -23.17 3.15 -12.08
CA MET A 271 -24.63 3.08 -11.95
C MET A 271 -25.33 3.74 -13.13
N LYS A 272 -24.80 4.88 -13.57
CA LYS A 272 -25.41 5.70 -14.61
C LYS A 272 -24.36 6.21 -15.59
N PRO A 273 -23.94 5.37 -16.55
CA PRO A 273 -22.78 5.65 -17.42
C PRO A 273 -22.86 6.95 -18.21
N LEU A 274 -24.05 7.52 -18.42
CA LEU A 274 -24.21 8.84 -19.05
C LEU A 274 -23.51 9.96 -18.26
N LEU A 275 -23.33 9.79 -16.94
CA LEU A 275 -22.55 10.71 -16.10
C LEU A 275 -21.07 10.79 -16.48
N LEU A 276 -20.57 9.85 -17.30
CA LEU A 276 -19.24 9.96 -17.89
C LEU A 276 -19.11 11.23 -18.75
N LEU A 277 -20.19 11.69 -19.39
CA LEU A 277 -20.19 12.96 -20.13
C LEU A 277 -19.95 14.15 -19.19
N ALA A 278 -20.51 14.11 -17.97
CA ALA A 278 -20.27 15.13 -16.96
C ALA A 278 -18.81 15.12 -16.50
N ALA A 279 -18.21 13.94 -16.32
CA ALA A 279 -16.79 13.81 -15.98
C ALA A 279 -15.90 14.36 -17.10
N ILE A 280 -16.14 13.98 -18.37
CA ILE A 280 -15.37 14.45 -19.52
C ILE A 280 -15.46 15.97 -19.66
N ALA A 281 -16.67 16.54 -19.63
CA ALA A 281 -16.86 17.98 -19.77
C ALA A 281 -16.26 18.77 -18.59
N GLY A 282 -16.43 18.28 -17.36
CA GLY A 282 -15.79 18.85 -16.18
C GLY A 282 -14.26 18.80 -16.28
N GLY A 283 -13.70 17.64 -16.66
CA GLY A 283 -12.26 17.45 -16.83
C GLY A 283 -11.69 18.40 -17.89
N ALA A 284 -12.34 18.47 -19.06
CA ALA A 284 -11.93 19.35 -20.14
C ALA A 284 -11.98 20.83 -19.72
N THR A 285 -13.01 21.23 -18.98
CA THR A 285 -13.15 22.60 -18.44
C THR A 285 -12.02 22.91 -17.45
N GLY A 286 -11.71 21.98 -16.54
CA GLY A 286 -10.61 22.14 -15.60
C GLY A 286 -9.27 22.30 -16.30
N ILE A 287 -8.95 21.40 -17.24
CA ILE A 287 -7.70 21.45 -18.02
C ILE A 287 -7.61 22.74 -18.83
N PHE A 288 -8.70 23.17 -19.47
CA PHE A 288 -8.73 24.44 -20.18
C PHE A 288 -8.45 25.62 -19.26
N THR A 289 -9.03 25.61 -18.06
CA THR A 289 -8.80 26.66 -17.06
C THR A 289 -7.35 26.65 -16.59
N PHE A 290 -6.76 25.48 -16.34
CA PHE A 290 -5.35 25.36 -15.97
C PHE A 290 -4.41 25.89 -17.06
N LEU A 291 -4.72 25.61 -18.33
CA LEU A 291 -4.01 26.17 -19.48
C LEU A 291 -4.15 27.69 -19.56
N PHE A 292 -5.36 28.21 -19.35
CA PHE A 292 -5.64 29.65 -19.41
C PHE A 292 -4.83 30.44 -18.38
N PHE A 293 -4.70 29.91 -17.16
CA PHE A 293 -3.91 30.53 -16.10
C PHE A 293 -2.43 30.14 -16.12
N ASP A 294 -2.00 29.30 -17.07
CA ASP A 294 -0.66 28.69 -17.11
C ASP A 294 -0.26 28.14 -15.73
N VAL A 295 -1.03 27.21 -15.18
CA VAL A 295 -0.74 26.62 -13.86
C VAL A 295 -0.35 25.15 -13.93
N GLY A 296 0.46 24.73 -12.96
CA GLY A 296 0.94 23.35 -12.82
C GLY A 296 1.41 23.05 -11.41
N LEU A 297 1.88 21.82 -11.19
CA LEU A 297 2.44 21.38 -9.91
C LEU A 297 3.94 21.10 -10.03
N VAL A 298 4.66 21.18 -8.91
CA VAL A 298 6.10 20.84 -8.87
C VAL A 298 6.33 19.32 -8.88
N SER A 299 5.36 18.55 -8.41
CA SER A 299 5.41 17.08 -8.29
C SER A 299 3.99 16.49 -8.38
N ALA A 300 3.91 15.19 -8.63
CA ALA A 300 2.65 14.45 -8.63
C ALA A 300 2.04 14.42 -7.21
N PRO A 301 0.80 14.87 -7.02
CA PRO A 301 0.13 14.83 -5.72
C PRO A 301 -0.27 13.38 -5.38
N SER A 302 0.04 12.94 -4.17
CA SER A 302 -0.37 11.63 -3.67
C SER A 302 -0.68 11.69 -2.17
N PRO A 303 -1.94 11.41 -1.74
CA PRO A 303 -3.14 11.20 -2.57
C PRO A 303 -3.50 12.40 -3.46
N GLY A 304 -4.35 12.21 -4.47
CA GLY A 304 -4.83 13.27 -5.38
C GLY A 304 -5.84 14.23 -4.73
N SER A 305 -5.62 14.63 -3.48
CA SER A 305 -6.50 15.50 -2.72
C SER A 305 -6.28 16.97 -3.05
N ILE A 306 -7.28 17.83 -2.80
CA ILE A 306 -7.09 19.27 -2.92
C ILE A 306 -5.95 19.80 -2.02
N LEU A 307 -5.78 19.20 -0.83
CA LEU A 307 -4.73 19.58 0.11
C LEU A 307 -3.34 19.27 -0.47
N SER A 308 -3.17 18.08 -1.04
CA SER A 308 -1.93 17.66 -1.67
C SER A 308 -1.65 18.46 -2.95
N ILE A 309 -2.67 18.77 -3.74
CA ILE A 309 -2.56 19.61 -4.94
C ILE A 309 -2.07 21.02 -4.56
N LEU A 310 -2.69 21.65 -3.56
CA LEU A 310 -2.27 22.99 -3.11
C LEU A 310 -0.88 22.96 -2.47
N ALA A 311 -0.53 21.90 -1.73
CA ALA A 311 0.80 21.77 -1.15
C ALA A 311 1.90 21.63 -2.23
N MET A 312 1.61 20.98 -3.36
CA MET A 312 2.53 20.82 -4.48
C MET A 312 2.44 21.96 -5.51
N ALA A 313 1.63 22.98 -5.26
CA ALA A 313 1.52 24.13 -6.13
C ALA A 313 2.66 25.13 -5.84
N PRO A 314 3.37 25.61 -6.88
CA PRO A 314 4.32 26.69 -6.71
C PRO A 314 3.60 28.01 -6.38
N ARG A 315 4.34 28.97 -5.81
CA ARG A 315 3.77 30.29 -5.49
C ARG A 315 3.13 30.94 -6.72
N GLY A 316 2.01 31.63 -6.51
CA GLY A 316 1.23 32.27 -7.58
C GLY A 316 0.28 31.36 -8.37
N ASN A 317 0.40 30.02 -8.30
CA ASN A 317 -0.43 29.11 -9.12
C ASN A 317 -1.77 28.75 -8.46
N HIS A 318 -1.90 28.99 -7.15
CA HIS A 318 -3.04 28.58 -6.32
C HIS A 318 -4.39 29.08 -6.85
N LEU A 319 -4.48 30.34 -7.25
CA LEU A 319 -5.74 30.92 -7.75
C LEU A 319 -6.20 30.24 -9.04
N GLY A 320 -5.29 30.02 -10.00
CA GLY A 320 -5.61 29.32 -11.25
C GLY A 320 -5.96 27.85 -11.02
N ILE A 321 -5.29 27.19 -10.07
CA ILE A 321 -5.61 25.81 -9.67
C ILE A 321 -7.01 25.74 -9.04
N LEU A 322 -7.32 26.59 -8.06
CA LEU A 322 -8.64 26.62 -7.44
C LEU A 322 -9.73 26.95 -8.46
N ALA A 323 -9.48 27.93 -9.34
CA ALA A 323 -10.40 28.28 -10.42
C ALA A 323 -10.69 27.08 -11.32
N GLY A 324 -9.66 26.32 -11.75
CA GLY A 324 -9.86 25.14 -12.59
C GLY A 324 -10.56 23.98 -11.88
N VAL A 325 -10.27 23.75 -10.59
CA VAL A 325 -10.96 22.74 -9.79
C VAL A 325 -12.44 23.07 -9.62
N PHE A 326 -12.77 24.32 -9.26
CA PHE A 326 -14.16 24.75 -9.08
C PHE A 326 -14.93 24.88 -10.40
N ALA A 327 -14.28 25.33 -11.49
CA ALA A 327 -14.88 25.37 -12.81
C ALA A 327 -15.23 23.95 -13.31
N ALA A 328 -14.32 22.99 -13.12
CA ALA A 328 -14.56 21.58 -13.42
C ALA A 328 -15.73 21.01 -12.62
N ALA A 329 -15.78 21.31 -11.31
CA ALA A 329 -16.88 20.89 -10.43
C ALA A 329 -18.22 21.53 -10.82
N ALA A 330 -18.24 22.82 -11.19
CA ALA A 330 -19.46 23.50 -11.60
C ALA A 330 -20.02 22.89 -12.89
N VAL A 331 -19.18 22.67 -13.91
CA VAL A 331 -19.61 22.09 -15.19
C VAL A 331 -20.07 20.64 -15.01
N SER A 332 -19.31 19.81 -14.30
CA SER A 332 -19.72 18.43 -14.06
C SER A 332 -20.99 18.35 -13.21
N PHE A 333 -21.15 19.23 -12.22
CA PHE A 333 -22.37 19.35 -11.42
C PHE A 333 -23.59 19.70 -12.28
N ILE A 334 -23.50 20.70 -13.16
CA ILE A 334 -24.63 21.13 -14.01
C ILE A 334 -25.07 19.97 -14.92
N ILE A 335 -24.12 19.33 -15.61
CA ILE A 335 -24.42 18.23 -16.54
C ILE A 335 -24.95 17.01 -15.78
N ALA A 336 -24.32 16.65 -14.66
CA ALA A 336 -24.78 15.54 -13.83
C ALA A 336 -26.19 15.80 -13.27
N SER A 337 -26.48 17.03 -12.84
CA SER A 337 -27.80 17.43 -12.34
C SER A 337 -28.88 17.29 -13.41
N LEU A 338 -28.59 17.70 -14.65
CA LEU A 338 -29.50 17.53 -15.79
C LEU A 338 -29.75 16.04 -16.06
N ILE A 339 -28.70 15.23 -16.09
CA ILE A 339 -28.80 13.77 -16.31
C ILE A 339 -29.59 13.09 -15.19
N LEU A 340 -29.36 13.48 -13.93
CA LEU A 340 -30.04 12.92 -12.76
C LEU A 340 -31.53 13.29 -12.74
N LYS A 341 -31.89 14.53 -13.11
CA LYS A 341 -33.29 14.98 -13.16
C LYS A 341 -34.09 14.39 -14.31
N THR A 342 -33.45 14.13 -15.45
CA THR A 342 -34.16 13.74 -16.69
C THR A 342 -34.26 12.23 -16.91
N SER A 343 -33.46 11.40 -16.24
CA SER A 343 -33.61 9.95 -16.37
C SER A 343 -34.68 9.38 -15.46
N LYS A 344 -35.32 8.31 -15.94
CA LYS A 344 -36.17 7.43 -15.13
C LYS A 344 -35.37 6.80 -13.99
N GLN A 345 -36.08 6.50 -12.90
CA GLN A 345 -35.55 6.06 -11.62
C GLN A 345 -34.55 4.89 -11.76
N THR A 346 -33.45 4.98 -11.03
CA THR A 346 -32.45 3.93 -10.85
C THR A 346 -32.67 3.37 -9.44
N GLU A 347 -32.87 2.06 -9.31
CA GLU A 347 -33.27 1.42 -8.05
C GLU A 347 -32.08 1.30 -7.08
N GLU A 348 -32.33 1.14 -5.78
CA GLU A 348 -31.29 1.02 -4.74
C GLU A 348 -30.28 -0.12 -5.03
N LYS A 349 -30.73 -1.20 -5.68
CA LYS A 349 -29.90 -2.34 -6.07
C LYS A 349 -28.83 -2.01 -7.11
N ASP A 350 -28.89 -0.85 -7.76
CA ASP A 350 -27.94 -0.50 -8.82
C ASP A 350 -26.60 0.03 -8.27
N LEU A 351 -26.58 0.64 -7.07
CA LEU A 351 -25.35 1.13 -6.44
C LEU A 351 -24.49 -0.03 -5.94
N GLU A 352 -25.11 -1.03 -5.32
CA GLU A 352 -24.45 -2.26 -4.89
C GLU A 352 -23.83 -3.00 -6.08
N LYS A 353 -24.62 -3.23 -7.15
CA LYS A 353 -24.13 -3.83 -8.40
C LYS A 353 -22.99 -3.03 -9.03
N ALA A 354 -23.04 -1.69 -8.98
CA ALA A 354 -21.96 -0.84 -9.49
C ALA A 354 -20.69 -0.88 -8.64
N ALA A 355 -20.84 -1.00 -7.32
CA ALA A 355 -19.74 -1.22 -6.38
C ALA A 355 -19.10 -2.61 -6.56
N GLU A 356 -19.89 -3.66 -6.84
CA GLU A 356 -19.40 -4.98 -7.20
C GLU A 356 -18.69 -5.00 -8.55
N LYS A 357 -19.26 -4.30 -9.54
CA LYS A 357 -18.62 -4.09 -10.85
C LYS A 357 -17.28 -3.36 -10.70
N THR A 358 -17.19 -2.41 -9.77
CA THR A 358 -15.94 -1.74 -9.41
C THR A 358 -14.91 -2.71 -8.85
N ALA A 359 -15.29 -3.57 -7.91
CA ALA A 359 -14.40 -4.57 -7.32
C ALA A 359 -13.89 -5.57 -8.40
N SER A 360 -14.78 -6.07 -9.26
CA SER A 360 -14.38 -6.97 -10.35
C SER A 360 -13.47 -6.33 -11.41
N LEU A 361 -13.66 -5.04 -11.71
CA LEU A 361 -12.80 -4.32 -12.67
C LEU A 361 -11.38 -4.09 -12.13
N LYS A 362 -11.23 -3.90 -10.83
CA LYS A 362 -9.95 -3.67 -10.16
C LYS A 362 -9.18 -4.97 -9.89
N GLY A 363 -9.88 -6.12 -9.86
CA GLY A 363 -9.29 -7.42 -9.53
C GLY A 363 -9.02 -7.62 -8.03
N GLU A 364 -9.41 -6.65 -7.19
CA GLU A 364 -9.32 -6.64 -5.73
C GLU A 364 -10.47 -5.78 -5.15
N GLU A 365 -10.88 -6.01 -3.91
CA GLU A 365 -11.87 -5.16 -3.24
C GLU A 365 -11.37 -3.71 -3.10
N SER A 366 -12.03 -2.78 -3.80
CA SER A 366 -11.68 -1.37 -3.81
C SER A 366 -12.13 -0.66 -2.53
N LYS A 367 -11.32 0.27 -1.99
CA LYS A 367 -11.70 1.18 -0.89
C LYS A 367 -13.07 1.85 -1.12
N SER A 368 -13.43 2.12 -2.38
CA SER A 368 -14.72 2.67 -2.77
C SER A 368 -15.88 1.68 -2.59
N SER A 369 -15.70 0.43 -3.01
CA SER A 369 -16.70 -0.62 -2.81
C SER A 369 -16.90 -0.96 -1.34
N THR A 370 -15.83 -0.92 -0.53
CA THR A 370 -15.93 -1.20 0.89
C THR A 370 -16.64 -0.06 1.63
N PHE A 371 -16.29 1.20 1.36
CA PHE A 371 -16.98 2.37 1.95
C PHE A 371 -18.48 2.37 1.65
N ILE A 372 -18.85 2.19 0.38
CA ILE A 372 -20.25 2.20 -0.05
C ILE A 372 -21.04 1.06 0.60
N LYS A 373 -20.47 -0.16 0.66
CA LYS A 373 -21.14 -1.27 1.35
C LYS A 373 -21.23 -1.06 2.87
N ALA A 374 -20.24 -0.42 3.51
CA ALA A 374 -20.26 -0.15 4.95
C ALA A 374 -21.36 0.84 5.36
N GLU A 375 -21.60 1.89 4.57
CA GLU A 375 -22.68 2.85 4.81
C GLU A 375 -24.07 2.25 4.52
N ILE A 376 -24.20 1.37 3.52
CA ILE A 376 -25.46 0.66 3.22
C ILE A 376 -25.85 -0.27 4.37
N ILE A 377 -24.90 -1.02 4.94
CA ILE A 377 -25.19 -2.01 5.99
C ILE A 377 -25.45 -1.34 7.36
N GLN A 378 -25.00 -0.10 7.58
CA GLN A 378 -25.41 0.69 8.74
C GLN A 378 -26.89 1.09 8.73
N GLN A 379 -27.60 0.93 7.60
CA GLN A 379 -29.01 1.30 7.47
C GLN A 379 -29.96 0.10 7.31
N GLN A 380 -29.44 -1.13 7.17
CA GLN A 380 -30.27 -2.34 7.00
C GLN A 380 -30.39 -3.23 8.24
N ASN A 381 -29.74 -2.90 9.36
CA ASN A 381 -29.83 -3.70 10.59
C ASN A 381 -30.85 -3.16 11.61
N GLU A 382 -32.13 -3.43 11.33
CA GLU A 382 -33.11 -3.85 12.35
C GLU A 382 -33.80 -5.12 11.83
N GLY A 383 -33.43 -6.28 12.38
CA GLY A 383 -34.23 -7.52 12.28
C GLY A 383 -33.56 -8.74 11.65
N LYS A 384 -33.11 -9.64 12.54
CA LYS A 384 -33.06 -11.13 12.48
C LYS A 384 -32.46 -11.84 11.25
N GLU A 385 -31.43 -12.63 11.52
CA GLU A 385 -31.51 -14.10 11.45
C GLU A 385 -30.31 -14.72 12.21
N GLU A 386 -30.63 -15.51 13.24
CA GLU A 386 -29.70 -16.37 13.99
C GLU A 386 -29.69 -17.76 13.35
N ASP A 387 -28.53 -18.43 13.52
CA ASP A 387 -28.35 -19.89 13.58
C ASP A 387 -27.61 -20.54 12.39
N GLY A 388 -26.27 -20.52 12.45
CA GLY A 388 -25.41 -21.37 11.60
C GLY A 388 -23.98 -21.61 12.12
N LEU A 389 -23.40 -20.73 12.96
CA LEU A 389 -21.98 -20.80 13.30
C LEU A 389 -21.63 -21.70 14.51
N LYS A 390 -22.61 -22.11 15.32
CA LYS A 390 -22.37 -22.87 16.57
C LYS A 390 -21.84 -24.30 16.38
N SER A 391 -21.96 -24.89 15.18
CA SER A 391 -21.61 -26.29 14.95
C SER A 391 -20.14 -26.55 14.58
N GLN A 392 -19.34 -25.52 14.24
CA GLN A 392 -18.00 -25.70 13.67
C GLN A 392 -16.84 -25.25 14.57
N ILE A 393 -17.12 -24.57 15.68
CA ILE A 393 -16.11 -24.06 16.60
C ILE A 393 -16.09 -24.99 17.82
N LYS A 394 -14.95 -25.66 18.06
CA LYS A 394 -14.75 -26.64 19.16
C LYS A 394 -13.38 -26.54 19.83
N LYS A 395 -12.61 -25.46 19.62
CA LYS A 395 -11.25 -25.31 20.16
C LYS A 395 -10.92 -23.84 20.39
N GLY A 396 -10.15 -23.58 21.45
CA GLY A 396 -9.64 -22.25 21.81
C GLY A 396 -8.91 -21.56 20.66
N ILE A 397 -9.61 -20.63 20.03
CA ILE A 397 -9.14 -19.83 18.89
C ILE A 397 -8.19 -18.74 19.42
N LYS A 398 -6.96 -18.71 18.90
CA LYS A 398 -5.97 -17.68 19.25
C LYS A 398 -5.62 -16.77 18.08
N LYS A 399 -5.86 -17.20 16.84
CA LYS A 399 -5.47 -16.44 15.64
C LYS A 399 -6.54 -16.43 14.56
N ILE A 400 -7.01 -15.23 14.22
CA ILE A 400 -7.97 -14.99 13.13
C ILE A 400 -7.26 -14.21 12.02
N ILE A 401 -7.24 -14.77 10.81
CA ILE A 401 -6.59 -14.18 9.65
C ILE A 401 -7.61 -13.78 8.59
N PHE A 402 -7.58 -12.52 8.21
CA PHE A 402 -8.31 -12.01 7.04
C PHE A 402 -7.44 -12.19 5.80
N ALA A 403 -7.93 -12.91 4.80
CA ALA A 403 -7.18 -13.17 3.57
C ALA A 403 -7.91 -12.68 2.31
N CYS A 404 -7.16 -11.99 1.45
CA CYS A 404 -7.58 -11.65 0.08
C CYS A 404 -6.41 -11.90 -0.89
N ASP A 405 -6.56 -11.63 -2.18
CA ASP A 405 -5.52 -11.98 -3.17
C ASP A 405 -4.16 -11.27 -2.95
N ALA A 406 -4.16 -9.97 -2.61
CA ALA A 406 -2.93 -9.23 -2.31
C ALA A 406 -2.63 -9.02 -0.83
N GLY A 407 -3.59 -9.33 0.06
CA GLY A 407 -3.43 -9.12 1.50
C GLY A 407 -3.47 -7.66 1.95
N MET A 408 -3.94 -6.74 1.10
CA MET A 408 -4.14 -5.33 1.42
C MET A 408 -5.55 -4.88 1.01
N GLY A 409 -5.99 -3.72 1.52
CA GLY A 409 -7.31 -3.18 1.22
C GLY A 409 -8.38 -3.64 2.21
N SER A 410 -9.44 -4.30 1.73
CA SER A 410 -10.60 -4.61 2.57
C SER A 410 -10.36 -5.67 3.64
N SER A 411 -9.49 -6.65 3.39
CA SER A 411 -9.06 -7.64 4.38
C SER A 411 -8.32 -6.98 5.56
N ALA A 412 -7.49 -5.96 5.28
CA ALA A 412 -6.80 -5.18 6.31
C ALA A 412 -7.77 -4.34 7.16
N MET A 413 -8.80 -3.77 6.52
CA MET A 413 -9.81 -3.00 7.24
C MET A 413 -10.74 -3.90 8.06
N GLY A 414 -11.16 -5.05 7.52
CA GLY A 414 -11.94 -6.04 8.26
C GLY A 414 -11.17 -6.60 9.47
N ALA A 415 -9.88 -6.90 9.29
CA ALA A 415 -9.00 -7.28 10.39
C ALA A 415 -8.92 -6.17 11.45
N SER A 416 -8.83 -4.91 11.04
CA SER A 416 -8.79 -3.77 11.98
C SER A 416 -10.10 -3.60 12.76
N ILE A 417 -11.25 -3.86 12.14
CA ILE A 417 -12.56 -3.80 12.78
C ILE A 417 -12.72 -4.93 13.79
N LEU A 418 -12.50 -6.17 13.36
CA LEU A 418 -12.63 -7.31 14.26
C LEU A 418 -11.60 -7.25 15.39
N LYS A 419 -10.36 -6.82 15.11
CA LYS A 419 -9.33 -6.58 16.13
C LYS A 419 -9.83 -5.62 17.21
N ARG A 420 -10.47 -4.51 16.83
CA ARG A 420 -11.03 -3.55 17.78
C ARG A 420 -12.15 -4.16 18.61
N LYS A 421 -13.05 -4.95 17.99
CA LYS A 421 -14.17 -5.59 18.68
C LYS A 421 -13.72 -6.69 19.64
N VAL A 422 -12.76 -7.51 19.23
CA VAL A 422 -12.10 -8.52 20.07
C VAL A 422 -11.42 -7.87 21.27
N GLN A 423 -10.70 -6.75 21.07
CA GLN A 423 -10.09 -5.98 22.16
C GLN A 423 -11.13 -5.35 23.09
N GLN A 424 -12.24 -4.82 22.56
CA GLN A 424 -13.34 -4.27 23.37
C GLN A 424 -14.07 -5.36 24.17
N ALA A 425 -14.12 -6.58 23.63
CA ALA A 425 -14.67 -7.75 24.29
C ALA A 425 -13.71 -8.38 25.32
N GLY A 426 -12.48 -7.88 25.46
CA GLY A 426 -11.48 -8.41 26.39
C GLY A 426 -10.88 -9.76 25.98
N LEU A 427 -11.10 -10.21 24.74
CA LEU A 427 -10.65 -11.50 24.24
C LEU A 427 -9.17 -11.43 23.79
N ASP A 428 -8.33 -12.36 24.25
CA ASP A 428 -6.91 -12.45 23.84
C ASP A 428 -6.74 -13.22 22.52
N ILE A 429 -7.25 -12.63 21.43
CA ILE A 429 -7.25 -13.23 20.09
C ILE A 429 -6.51 -12.33 19.10
N LEU A 430 -5.50 -12.88 18.42
CA LEU A 430 -4.69 -12.17 17.44
C LEU A 430 -5.40 -12.10 16.10
N VAL A 431 -5.85 -10.89 15.74
CA VAL A 431 -6.48 -10.61 14.45
C VAL A 431 -5.49 -9.89 13.53
N SER A 432 -5.22 -10.45 12.35
CA SER A 432 -4.36 -9.81 11.33
C SER A 432 -4.81 -10.16 9.90
N ASN A 433 -4.16 -9.58 8.88
CA ASN A 433 -4.47 -9.81 7.48
C ASN A 433 -3.23 -10.19 6.67
N THR A 434 -3.44 -10.97 5.60
CA THR A 434 -2.37 -11.35 4.66
C THR A 434 -2.96 -11.74 3.30
N SER A 435 -2.11 -12.03 2.33
CA SER A 435 -2.56 -12.59 1.05
C SER A 435 -2.86 -14.08 1.19
N ILE A 436 -3.76 -14.63 0.38
CA ILE A 436 -4.06 -16.08 0.40
C ILE A 436 -2.79 -16.90 0.15
N ASN A 437 -1.91 -16.42 -0.74
CA ASN A 437 -0.62 -17.04 -1.02
C ASN A 437 0.32 -17.04 0.19
N ASN A 438 0.15 -16.10 1.11
CA ASN A 438 0.96 -15.94 2.33
C ASN A 438 0.17 -16.29 3.61
N LEU A 439 -0.91 -17.06 3.51
CA LEU A 439 -1.63 -17.57 4.69
C LEU A 439 -0.64 -18.33 5.60
N PRO A 440 -0.55 -17.95 6.89
CA PRO A 440 0.33 -18.62 7.83
C PRO A 440 -0.32 -19.93 8.28
N VAL A 441 0.51 -20.93 8.56
CA VAL A 441 0.05 -22.31 8.84
C VAL A 441 -0.65 -22.42 10.19
N ASP A 442 -0.41 -21.46 11.08
CA ASP A 442 -0.96 -21.37 12.44
C ASP A 442 -2.25 -20.53 12.53
N ALA A 443 -2.92 -20.28 11.40
CA ALA A 443 -4.22 -19.59 11.42
C ALA A 443 -5.34 -20.56 11.86
N ASP A 444 -6.04 -20.23 12.96
CA ASP A 444 -7.16 -21.04 13.46
C ASP A 444 -8.44 -20.76 12.66
N ILE A 445 -8.72 -19.47 12.41
CA ILE A 445 -9.81 -19.02 11.55
C ILE A 445 -9.24 -18.23 10.38
N VAL A 446 -9.69 -18.56 9.17
CA VAL A 446 -9.43 -17.79 7.96
C VAL A 446 -10.74 -17.17 7.47
N ILE A 447 -10.80 -15.84 7.48
CA ILE A 447 -11.93 -15.06 6.97
C ILE A 447 -11.58 -14.59 5.55
N THR A 448 -12.38 -14.98 4.57
CA THR A 448 -12.18 -14.66 3.15
C THR A 448 -13.48 -14.17 2.51
N HIS A 449 -13.36 -13.44 1.41
CA HIS A 449 -14.53 -13.20 0.55
C HIS A 449 -15.05 -14.55 0.01
N LYS A 450 -16.37 -14.71 -0.15
CA LYS A 450 -16.99 -15.97 -0.60
C LYS A 450 -16.34 -16.57 -1.86
N ASP A 451 -15.98 -15.72 -2.83
CA ASP A 451 -15.35 -16.14 -4.10
C ASP A 451 -13.90 -16.64 -3.93
N LEU A 452 -13.29 -16.41 -2.77
CA LEU A 452 -11.91 -16.75 -2.46
C LEU A 452 -11.80 -17.86 -1.41
N THR A 453 -12.91 -18.28 -0.81
CA THR A 453 -12.92 -19.28 0.26
C THR A 453 -12.39 -20.62 -0.20
N ASP A 454 -12.76 -21.07 -1.40
CA ASP A 454 -12.30 -22.37 -1.90
C ASP A 454 -10.77 -22.38 -2.11
N ARG A 455 -10.21 -21.29 -2.64
CA ARG A 455 -8.75 -21.12 -2.76
C ARG A 455 -8.04 -21.10 -1.40
N ALA A 456 -8.66 -20.52 -0.37
CA ALA A 456 -8.08 -20.53 0.96
C ALA A 456 -8.18 -21.91 1.62
N LYS A 457 -9.26 -22.66 1.39
CA LYS A 457 -9.41 -24.06 1.81
C LYS A 457 -8.36 -24.96 1.17
N ASP A 458 -8.09 -24.79 -0.12
CA ASP A 458 -7.04 -25.55 -0.81
C ASP A 458 -5.65 -25.33 -0.18
N LYS A 459 -5.40 -24.12 0.33
CA LYS A 459 -4.09 -23.70 0.85
C LYS A 459 -3.93 -24.00 2.34
N LEU A 460 -5.02 -23.98 3.11
CA LEU A 460 -5.02 -24.30 4.54
C LEU A 460 -6.29 -25.07 4.93
N PRO A 461 -6.39 -26.37 4.58
CA PRO A 461 -7.64 -27.14 4.72
C PRO A 461 -8.03 -27.43 6.18
N TYR A 462 -7.09 -27.31 7.11
CA TYR A 462 -7.29 -27.60 8.53
C TYR A 462 -7.84 -26.41 9.35
N ALA A 463 -7.79 -25.19 8.80
CA ALA A 463 -8.32 -24.01 9.46
C ALA A 463 -9.85 -23.91 9.30
N ILE A 464 -10.52 -23.20 10.21
CA ILE A 464 -11.95 -22.91 10.09
C ILE A 464 -12.11 -21.76 9.09
N HIS A 465 -12.85 -21.98 8.01
CA HIS A 465 -13.04 -20.99 6.96
C HIS A 465 -14.39 -20.29 7.09
N ILE A 466 -14.37 -18.97 7.29
CA ILE A 466 -15.57 -18.14 7.33
C ILE A 466 -15.63 -17.31 6.05
N SER A 467 -16.61 -17.63 5.20
CA SER A 467 -16.92 -16.82 4.02
C SER A 467 -17.74 -15.61 4.41
N VAL A 468 -17.28 -14.42 4.03
CA VAL A 468 -18.03 -13.17 4.14
C VAL A 468 -18.27 -12.59 2.75
N GLU A 469 -19.36 -11.85 2.58
CA GLU A 469 -19.63 -11.09 1.35
C GLU A 469 -19.05 -9.67 1.40
N ASN A 470 -18.68 -9.20 2.59
CA ASN A 470 -18.08 -7.91 2.85
C ASN A 470 -17.21 -7.96 4.10
N PHE A 471 -15.98 -7.47 4.01
CA PHE A 471 -15.04 -7.43 5.13
C PHE A 471 -15.29 -6.32 6.16
N LEU A 472 -16.02 -5.26 5.82
CA LEU A 472 -16.22 -4.14 6.74
C LEU A 472 -17.45 -4.29 7.62
N ASN A 473 -18.47 -4.96 7.12
CA ASN A 473 -19.72 -5.10 7.84
C ASN A 473 -20.34 -6.46 7.50
N SER A 474 -20.03 -7.44 8.32
CA SER A 474 -20.57 -8.78 8.22
C SER A 474 -21.28 -9.10 9.54
N PRO A 475 -22.55 -9.52 9.53
CA PRO A 475 -23.24 -9.98 10.74
C PRO A 475 -22.50 -11.18 11.37
N LYS A 476 -21.71 -11.90 10.58
CA LYS A 476 -20.86 -13.00 11.06
C LYS A 476 -19.78 -12.56 12.04
N TYR A 477 -19.43 -11.28 12.13
CA TYR A 477 -18.47 -10.80 13.13
C TYR A 477 -19.08 -10.75 14.52
N GLU A 478 -20.32 -10.30 14.64
CA GLU A 478 -21.04 -10.33 15.91
C GLU A 478 -21.37 -11.77 16.29
N GLU A 479 -21.77 -12.60 15.33
CA GLU A 479 -21.98 -14.03 15.57
C GLU A 479 -20.68 -14.72 16.05
N LEU A 480 -19.56 -14.44 15.40
CA LEU A 480 -18.25 -14.97 15.78
C LEU A 480 -17.83 -14.47 17.16
N LEU A 481 -18.01 -13.18 17.47
CA LEU A 481 -17.72 -12.63 18.79
C LEU A 481 -18.59 -13.26 19.88
N HIS A 482 -19.89 -13.44 19.64
CA HIS A 482 -20.78 -14.13 20.57
C HIS A 482 -20.38 -15.59 20.80
N VAL A 483 -19.92 -16.30 19.77
CA VAL A 483 -19.41 -17.67 19.94
C VAL A 483 -18.10 -17.66 20.73
N LEU A 484 -17.17 -16.76 20.40
CA LEU A 484 -15.87 -16.63 21.07
C LEU A 484 -16.00 -16.25 22.56
N GLN A 485 -16.93 -15.35 22.90
CA GLN A 485 -17.23 -14.95 24.28
C GLN A 485 -17.86 -16.07 25.11
N ASN A 486 -18.68 -16.92 24.47
CA ASN A 486 -19.32 -18.05 25.16
C ASN A 486 -18.37 -19.23 25.36
N GLU A 487 -17.30 -19.37 24.56
CA GLU A 487 -16.28 -20.42 24.75
C GLU A 487 -15.33 -20.14 25.92
N GLU A 488 -15.04 -18.87 26.26
CA GLU A 488 -14.30 -18.55 27.51
C GLU A 488 -15.11 -18.93 28.77
N GLY A 489 -16.43 -19.12 28.65
CA GLY A 489 -17.31 -19.52 29.73
C GLY A 489 -17.31 -21.02 30.07
N ASN A 490 -16.53 -21.88 29.37
CA ASN A 490 -16.60 -23.32 29.61
C ASN A 490 -15.22 -24.03 29.60
N LYS A 491 -14.74 -24.27 30.83
CA LYS A 491 -13.70 -25.22 31.29
C LYS A 491 -12.22 -24.84 31.15
N ILE A 492 -11.73 -24.37 32.29
CA ILE A 492 -10.56 -24.88 33.01
C ILE A 492 -10.49 -26.42 32.89
N ILE A 493 -9.43 -26.91 32.26
CA ILE A 493 -8.81 -28.21 32.57
C ILE A 493 -7.32 -27.95 32.63
N GLU A 494 -6.78 -28.00 33.84
CA GLU A 494 -5.35 -27.96 34.13
C GLU A 494 -4.65 -29.18 33.52
N VAL A 495 -3.50 -28.93 32.89
CA VAL A 495 -2.44 -29.92 32.77
C VAL A 495 -1.19 -29.26 33.33
N GLU A 496 -0.67 -29.85 34.39
CA GLU A 496 0.54 -29.46 35.11
C GLU A 496 1.76 -29.43 34.17
N GLU A 497 2.48 -28.30 34.16
CA GLU A 497 3.93 -28.29 33.92
C GLU A 497 4.61 -27.44 35.00
N THR A 498 5.62 -28.06 35.60
CA THR A 498 6.37 -27.70 36.80
C THR A 498 6.97 -26.28 36.80
N GLU A 499 6.73 -25.53 37.89
CA GLU A 499 7.40 -24.25 38.19
C GLU A 499 8.88 -24.42 38.60
N PRO A 500 9.77 -23.48 38.25
CA PRO A 500 11.05 -23.29 38.92
C PRO A 500 11.11 -22.00 39.79
N THR A 501 11.68 -22.20 40.98
CA THR A 501 12.09 -21.34 42.12
C THR A 501 12.20 -19.80 41.99
N GLU A 502 11.66 -19.12 43.01
CA GLU A 502 11.48 -17.65 43.22
C GLU A 502 12.75 -16.77 43.35
N GLN A 503 13.97 -17.31 43.27
CA GLN A 503 15.22 -16.58 43.61
C GLN A 503 15.87 -15.77 42.47
N VAL A 504 15.32 -15.80 41.25
CA VAL A 504 16.00 -15.26 40.05
C VAL A 504 15.83 -13.74 39.85
N PHE A 505 14.84 -13.14 40.50
CA PHE A 505 14.44 -11.75 40.20
C PHE A 505 14.99 -10.69 41.16
N GLU A 506 15.85 -11.07 42.12
CA GLU A 506 16.30 -10.14 43.18
C GLU A 506 17.42 -9.17 42.78
N ASN A 507 18.11 -9.36 41.65
CA ASN A 507 19.19 -8.46 41.20
C ASN A 507 19.36 -8.46 39.67
N VAL A 508 18.32 -8.09 38.93
CA VAL A 508 18.37 -8.01 37.46
C VAL A 508 18.87 -6.63 37.04
N SER A 509 20.08 -6.56 36.46
CA SER A 509 20.66 -5.33 35.92
C SER A 509 20.70 -5.32 34.38
N LYS A 510 20.64 -6.50 33.73
CA LYS A 510 20.78 -6.61 32.27
C LYS A 510 19.87 -7.68 31.68
N ILE A 511 19.09 -7.28 30.67
CA ILE A 511 18.21 -8.14 29.86
C ILE A 511 18.65 -8.09 28.40
N ILE A 512 18.91 -9.26 27.81
CA ILE A 512 19.41 -9.37 26.44
C ILE A 512 18.43 -10.10 25.53
N PHE A 513 18.08 -9.48 24.41
CA PHE A 513 17.37 -10.13 23.32
C PHE A 513 18.36 -10.77 22.34
N ALA A 514 18.23 -12.08 22.11
CA ALA A 514 19.09 -12.80 21.19
C ALA A 514 18.32 -13.43 20.03
N CYS A 515 18.81 -13.19 18.81
CA CYS A 515 18.39 -13.92 17.60
C CYS A 515 19.63 -14.35 16.80
N ASP A 516 19.45 -15.08 15.71
CA ASP A 516 20.59 -15.69 14.98
C ASP A 516 21.57 -14.63 14.43
N ALA A 517 21.06 -13.52 13.88
CA ALA A 517 21.88 -12.42 13.36
C ALA A 517 22.07 -11.23 14.33
N GLY A 518 21.32 -11.19 15.44
CA GLY A 518 21.34 -10.09 16.41
C GLY A 518 20.67 -8.78 15.98
N MET A 519 19.94 -8.76 14.87
CA MET A 519 19.26 -7.58 14.32
C MET A 519 17.82 -7.90 13.88
N GLY A 520 16.98 -6.87 13.67
CA GLY A 520 15.59 -7.04 13.21
C GLY A 520 14.59 -7.22 14.35
N SER A 521 13.93 -8.37 14.42
CA SER A 521 12.85 -8.63 15.40
C SER A 521 13.31 -8.56 16.85
N SER A 522 14.52 -9.04 17.16
CA SER A 522 15.12 -8.93 18.50
C SER A 522 15.43 -7.50 18.91
N ALA A 523 15.85 -6.64 17.98
CA ALA A 523 16.10 -5.22 18.23
C ALA A 523 14.80 -4.45 18.49
N MET A 524 13.73 -4.79 17.77
CA MET A 524 12.40 -4.24 18.00
C MET A 524 11.82 -4.71 19.35
N GLY A 525 11.97 -5.99 19.70
CA GLY A 525 11.59 -6.51 21.01
C GLY A 525 12.35 -5.85 22.16
N ALA A 526 13.68 -5.68 22.02
CA ALA A 526 14.49 -4.94 22.98
C ALA A 526 14.01 -3.49 23.13
N SER A 527 13.62 -2.82 22.04
CA SER A 527 13.09 -1.46 22.09
C SER A 527 11.72 -1.38 22.78
N ILE A 528 10.87 -2.41 22.62
CA ILE A 528 9.58 -2.50 23.30
C ILE A 528 9.78 -2.69 24.80
N LEU A 529 10.58 -3.67 25.21
CA LEU A 529 10.84 -3.92 26.62
C LEU A 529 11.59 -2.76 27.28
N LYS A 530 12.55 -2.14 26.58
CA LYS A 530 13.25 -0.94 27.07
C LYS A 530 12.27 0.18 27.42
N ARG A 531 11.24 0.43 26.60
CA ARG A 531 10.20 1.42 26.91
C ARG A 531 9.37 1.02 28.13
N LYS A 532 9.02 -0.27 28.27
CA LYS A 532 8.26 -0.78 29.42
C LYS A 532 9.06 -0.67 30.73
N VAL A 533 10.35 -1.05 30.72
CA VAL A 533 11.29 -0.89 31.84
C VAL A 533 11.41 0.59 32.25
N GLN A 534 11.54 1.50 31.29
CA GLN A 534 11.58 2.94 31.56
C GLN A 534 10.26 3.49 32.11
N GLN A 535 9.12 3.01 31.62
CA GLN A 535 7.79 3.40 32.12
C GLN A 535 7.54 2.91 33.55
N ALA A 536 8.09 1.75 33.91
CA ALA A 536 8.05 1.20 35.27
C ALA A 536 9.13 1.81 36.20
N GLY A 537 9.98 2.72 35.72
CA GLY A 537 11.02 3.36 36.54
C GLY A 537 12.17 2.45 36.97
N LEU A 538 12.35 1.30 36.29
CA LEU A 538 13.37 0.30 36.62
C LEU A 538 14.73 0.66 35.99
N ASP A 539 15.82 0.61 36.76
CA ASP A 539 17.19 0.85 36.26
C ASP A 539 17.83 -0.44 35.71
N ILE A 540 17.28 -0.92 34.58
CA ILE A 540 17.69 -2.18 33.94
C ILE A 540 18.14 -1.93 32.49
N LEU A 541 19.33 -2.42 32.15
CA LEU A 541 19.88 -2.30 30.80
C LEU A 541 19.29 -3.35 29.86
N VAL A 542 18.47 -2.91 28.90
CA VAL A 542 17.91 -3.76 27.84
C VAL A 542 18.64 -3.54 26.51
N SER A 543 19.20 -4.61 25.94
CA SER A 543 19.86 -4.56 24.62
C SER A 543 19.67 -5.86 23.82
N ASN A 544 20.15 -5.88 22.57
CA ASN A 544 20.06 -7.04 21.68
C ASN A 544 21.44 -7.43 21.12
N THR A 545 21.64 -8.72 20.87
CA THR A 545 22.88 -9.27 20.28
C THR A 545 22.58 -10.54 19.49
N SER A 546 23.57 -11.05 18.75
CA SER A 546 23.44 -12.38 18.15
C SER A 546 23.57 -13.46 19.21
N ILE A 547 22.90 -14.60 19.03
CA ILE A 547 23.02 -15.74 19.97
C ILE A 547 24.46 -16.22 20.13
N ASN A 548 25.32 -15.92 19.15
CA ASN A 548 26.72 -16.26 19.21
C ASN A 548 27.56 -15.35 20.09
N ASN A 549 27.08 -14.13 20.38
CA ASN A 549 27.77 -13.09 21.12
C ASN A 549 26.99 -12.70 22.39
N LEU A 550 26.40 -13.69 23.09
CA LEU A 550 25.74 -13.47 24.37
C LEU A 550 26.77 -13.04 25.43
N PRO A 551 26.59 -11.88 26.10
CA PRO A 551 27.52 -11.44 27.12
C PRO A 551 27.36 -12.26 28.41
N ALA A 552 28.47 -12.54 29.08
CA ALA A 552 28.49 -13.41 30.26
C ALA A 552 27.72 -12.83 31.47
N ASP A 553 27.54 -11.51 31.49
CA ASP A 553 26.87 -10.76 32.56
C ASP A 553 25.36 -10.56 32.31
N ALA A 554 24.77 -11.22 31.30
CA ALA A 554 23.32 -11.17 31.09
C ALA A 554 22.58 -11.93 32.20
N ASN A 555 21.64 -11.26 32.87
CA ASN A 555 20.81 -11.89 33.89
C ASN A 555 19.62 -12.63 33.26
N ILE A 556 18.97 -12.00 32.27
CA ILE A 556 17.85 -12.57 31.52
C ILE A 556 18.16 -12.56 30.03
N VAL A 557 17.92 -13.67 29.36
CA VAL A 557 18.05 -13.83 27.91
C VAL A 557 16.70 -14.16 27.30
N ILE A 558 16.25 -13.33 26.36
CA ILE A 558 14.98 -13.49 25.64
C ILE A 558 15.28 -13.93 24.21
N THR A 559 14.73 -15.09 23.80
CA THR A 559 14.97 -15.69 22.48
C THR A 559 13.70 -16.18 21.84
N HIS A 560 13.71 -16.33 20.51
CA HIS A 560 12.67 -17.09 19.83
C HIS A 560 12.69 -18.55 20.33
N LYS A 561 11.53 -19.21 20.44
CA LYS A 561 11.43 -20.59 20.95
C LYS A 561 12.42 -21.56 20.30
N ASP A 562 12.60 -21.46 19.00
CA ASP A 562 13.50 -22.33 18.21
C ASP A 562 14.99 -22.10 18.53
N LEU A 563 15.32 -21.04 19.26
CA LEU A 563 16.68 -20.65 19.62
C LEU A 563 16.94 -20.75 21.13
N THR A 564 15.92 -21.02 21.94
CA THR A 564 16.05 -21.02 23.41
C THR A 564 16.99 -22.10 23.91
N ASP A 565 16.94 -23.32 23.37
CA ASP A 565 17.83 -24.40 23.80
C ASP A 565 19.29 -24.10 23.49
N ARG A 566 19.54 -23.47 22.33
CA ARG A 566 20.87 -23.02 21.93
C ARG A 566 21.40 -21.89 22.83
N ALA A 567 20.53 -21.01 23.31
CA ALA A 567 20.91 -19.96 24.26
C ALA A 567 21.18 -20.53 25.66
N LYS A 568 20.36 -21.47 26.13
CA LYS A 568 20.57 -22.21 27.39
C LYS A 568 21.90 -22.95 27.40
N ALA A 569 22.26 -23.61 26.30
CA ALA A 569 23.54 -24.29 26.16
C ALA A 569 24.75 -23.33 26.23
N LYS A 570 24.60 -22.08 25.81
CA LYS A 570 25.67 -21.07 25.81
C LYS A 570 25.79 -20.31 27.13
N LEU A 571 24.66 -20.00 27.77
CA LEU A 571 24.62 -19.20 28.99
C LEU A 571 23.68 -19.85 30.03
N PRO A 572 24.08 -20.99 30.62
CA PRO A 572 23.19 -21.79 31.46
C PRO A 572 22.80 -21.12 32.77
N HIS A 573 23.59 -20.15 33.24
CA HIS A 573 23.33 -19.42 34.49
C HIS A 573 22.35 -18.25 34.33
N ALA A 574 22.07 -17.81 33.10
CA ALA A 574 21.08 -16.76 32.86
C ALA A 574 19.66 -17.33 32.83
N TYR A 575 18.68 -16.51 33.17
CA TYR A 575 17.26 -16.89 33.07
C TYR A 575 16.78 -16.76 31.63
N HIS A 576 16.21 -17.83 31.07
CA HIS A 576 15.82 -17.86 29.66
C HIS A 576 14.33 -17.72 29.48
N ILE A 577 13.92 -16.67 28.76
CA ILE A 577 12.53 -16.46 28.38
C ILE A 577 12.38 -16.80 26.90
N SER A 578 11.67 -17.88 26.64
CA SER A 578 11.27 -18.29 25.30
C SER A 578 10.03 -17.52 24.85
N VAL A 579 10.12 -16.83 23.71
CA VAL A 579 9.00 -16.14 23.09
C VAL A 579 8.77 -16.66 21.67
N GLU A 580 7.54 -16.69 21.20
CA GLU A 580 7.23 -17.04 19.80
C GLU A 580 7.28 -15.81 18.88
N ASN A 581 7.18 -14.61 19.45
CA ASN A 581 7.25 -13.37 18.70
C ASN A 581 7.88 -12.26 19.56
N PHE A 582 8.95 -11.65 19.05
CA PHE A 582 9.62 -10.55 19.74
C PHE A 582 8.82 -9.24 19.79
N LEU A 583 7.83 -9.08 18.92
CA LEU A 583 7.04 -7.85 18.80
C LEU A 583 5.81 -7.83 19.71
N SER A 584 5.35 -8.99 20.14
CA SER A 584 4.14 -9.15 20.93
C SER A 584 4.24 -10.43 21.75
N SER A 585 4.70 -10.30 22.99
CA SER A 585 4.78 -11.40 23.93
C SER A 585 4.21 -10.95 25.28
N PRO A 586 3.16 -11.61 25.80
CA PRO A 586 2.60 -11.29 27.12
C PRO A 586 3.63 -11.49 28.23
N LYS A 587 4.63 -12.35 27.99
CA LYS A 587 5.79 -12.53 28.88
C LYS A 587 6.58 -11.25 29.18
N TYR A 588 6.42 -10.18 28.39
CA TYR A 588 7.04 -8.89 28.71
C TYR A 588 6.32 -8.18 29.83
N ASP A 589 4.99 -8.24 29.83
CA ASP A 589 4.17 -7.64 30.88
C ASP A 589 4.30 -8.43 32.18
N GLU A 590 4.24 -9.77 32.10
CA GLU A 590 4.52 -10.65 33.25
C GLU A 590 5.92 -10.45 33.82
N LEU A 591 6.92 -10.23 32.96
CA LEU A 591 8.30 -9.99 33.40
C LEU A 591 8.40 -8.65 34.12
N ILE A 592 7.74 -7.60 33.61
CA ILE A 592 7.75 -6.28 34.24
C ILE A 592 7.02 -6.34 35.57
N GLU A 593 5.84 -6.98 35.66
CA GLU A 593 5.12 -7.16 36.93
C GLU A 593 5.96 -7.91 37.96
N LYS A 594 6.70 -8.95 37.55
CA LYS A 594 7.60 -9.71 38.44
C LYS A 594 8.83 -8.90 38.88
N LEU A 595 9.31 -7.97 38.06
CA LEU A 595 10.43 -7.08 38.40
C LEU A 595 9.98 -5.89 39.25
N ASP A 596 8.77 -5.38 39.03
CA ASP A 596 8.17 -4.22 39.72
C ASP A 596 7.62 -4.60 41.12
N SER A 597 6.95 -5.75 41.24
CA SER A 597 6.39 -6.25 42.50
C SER A 597 7.41 -6.59 43.58
N LYS A 598 8.71 -6.65 43.25
CA LYS A 598 9.79 -6.90 44.22
C LYS A 598 10.57 -5.65 44.64
N LEU A 599 10.35 -4.49 44.04
CA LEU A 599 10.93 -3.20 44.47
C LEU A 599 10.10 -2.49 45.55
N VAL A 600 8.85 -2.92 45.76
CA VAL A 600 7.96 -2.41 46.82
C VAL A 600 8.17 -3.14 48.17
N THR A 601 8.97 -4.21 48.18
CA THR A 601 9.16 -5.10 49.34
C THR A 601 10.63 -5.20 49.79
N VAL A 602 11.34 -4.06 49.82
CA VAL A 602 12.62 -3.90 50.54
C VAL A 602 12.58 -2.64 51.40
#